data_AF-A0A8J6F0U5-F1
#
_entry.id   AF-A0A8J6F0U5-F1
#
_cell.length_a   1.000
_cell.length_b   1.000
_cell.length_c   1.000
_cell.angle_alpha   90.00
_cell.angle_beta   90.00
_cell.angle_gamma   90.00
#
_symmetry.space_group_name_H-M   'P 1'
#
loop_
_entity.id
_entity.type
_entity.pdbx_description
1 polymer ?
#
loop_
_entity_poly.entity_id
_entity_poly.type
_entity_poly.pdbx_seq_one_letter_code
_entity_poly.pdbx_strand_id
1 'polypeptide(L)' 'MATKPRFLVPYGLKTLLEGLSRAVVNVQPTNITHYSASYFAELLQYRQGRTRL' A
#
# COMPACT_ATOMS: atom_id res chain seq x y z
N MET A 1 -3.39 -34.41 -13.86
CA MET A 1 -2.53 -33.28 -14.29
C MET A 1 -2.61 -32.21 -13.22
N ALA A 2 -1.56 -32.00 -12.42
CA ALA A 2 -1.54 -30.93 -11.40
C ALA A 2 -1.33 -29.58 -12.09
N THR A 3 -2.25 -28.64 -11.89
CA THR A 3 -2.17 -27.29 -12.41
C THR A 3 -1.06 -26.53 -11.68
N LYS A 4 -0.04 -26.07 -12.43
CA LYS A 4 1.03 -25.22 -11.88
C LYS A 4 0.38 -23.98 -11.24
N PRO A 5 0.66 -23.66 -9.96
CA PRO A 5 0.04 -22.52 -9.30
C PRO A 5 0.41 -21.25 -10.06
N ARG A 6 -0.60 -20.55 -10.57
CA ARG A 6 -0.43 -19.27 -11.25
C ARG A 6 -0.24 -18.19 -10.20
N PHE A 7 0.98 -17.67 -10.10
CA PHE A 7 1.25 -16.44 -9.34
C PHE A 7 0.64 -15.26 -10.10
N LEU A 8 -0.60 -14.93 -9.76
CA LEU A 8 -1.30 -13.76 -10.29
C LEU A 8 -1.05 -12.57 -9.36
N VAL A 9 -0.49 -11.50 -9.91
CA VAL A 9 -0.39 -10.21 -9.21
C VAL A 9 -1.77 -9.54 -9.23
N PRO A 10 -2.35 -9.21 -8.07
CA PRO A 10 -3.65 -8.54 -8.03
C PRO A 10 -3.61 -7.19 -8.74
N TYR A 11 -4.68 -6.87 -9.45
CA TYR A 11 -4.86 -5.54 -10.02
C TYR A 11 -4.80 -4.47 -8.92
N GLY A 12 -4.05 -3.39 -9.18
CA GLY A 12 -3.86 -2.30 -8.22
C GLY A 12 -2.75 -2.50 -7.19
N LEU A 13 -2.14 -3.69 -7.06
CA LEU A 13 -1.02 -3.88 -6.12
C LEU A 13 0.16 -2.97 -6.47
N LYS A 14 0.53 -2.88 -7.76
CA LYS A 14 1.60 -1.99 -8.23
C LYS A 14 1.31 -0.53 -7.83
N THR A 15 0.09 -0.05 -8.05
CA THR A 15 -0.32 1.32 -7.73
C THR A 15 -0.25 1.60 -6.23
N LEU A 16 -0.67 0.64 -5.38
CA LEU A 16 -0.55 0.78 -3.93
C LEU A 16 0.91 0.88 -3.47
N LEU A 17 1.78 0.02 -4.01
CA LEU A 17 3.21 0.01 -3.68
C LEU A 17 3.92 1.26 -4.21
N GLU A 18 3.56 1.77 -5.38
CA GLU A 18 4.07 3.03 -5.91
C GLU A 18 3.67 4.23 -5.03
N GLY A 19 2.42 4.27 -4.55
CA GLY A 19 1.95 5.30 -3.63
C GLY A 19 2.75 5.33 -2.33
N LEU A 20 2.92 4.17 -1.71
CA LEU A 20 3.76 4.03 -0.51
C LEU A 20 5.21 4.41 -0.79
N SER A 21 5.78 3.97 -1.91
CA SER A 21 7.18 4.25 -2.27
C SER A 21 7.45 5.75 -2.40
N ARG A 22 6.56 6.50 -3.07
CA ARG A 22 6.69 7.97 -3.16
C ARG A 22 6.58 8.62 -1.79
N ALA A 23 5.67 8.14 -0.96
CA ALA A 23 5.45 8.67 0.39
C ALA A 23 6.69 8.45 1.29
N VAL A 24 7.31 7.27 1.21
CA VAL A 24 8.56 6.94 1.93
C VAL A 24 9.73 7.80 1.45
N VAL A 25 9.91 7.99 0.14
CA VAL A 25 10.98 8.85 -0.40
C VAL A 25 10.82 10.30 0.05
N ASN A 26 9.58 10.79 0.14
CA ASN A 26 9.30 12.16 0.55
C ASN A 26 9.50 12.35 2.08
N VAL A 27 8.93 11.46 2.89
CA VAL A 27 8.91 11.60 4.36
C VAL A 27 10.21 11.13 5.00
N GLN A 28 10.96 10.23 4.34
CA GLN A 28 12.19 9.62 4.86
C GLN A 28 12.03 9.10 6.30
N PRO A 29 11.04 8.22 6.57
CA PRO A 29 10.78 7.73 7.92
C PRO A 29 11.96 6.89 8.42
N THR A 30 12.28 7.03 9.71
CA THR A 30 13.28 6.19 10.39
C THR A 30 12.88 4.72 10.47
N ASN A 31 11.57 4.42 10.40
CA ASN A 31 11.03 3.07 10.36
C ASN A 31 9.98 2.91 9.26
N ILE A 32 10.36 2.25 8.17
CA ILE A 32 9.50 2.02 7.00
C ILE A 32 8.30 1.12 7.34
N THR A 33 8.48 0.09 8.17
CA THR A 33 7.40 -0.83 8.53
C THR A 33 6.30 -0.11 9.30
N HIS A 34 6.67 0.64 10.33
CA HIS A 34 5.70 1.42 11.12
C HIS A 34 4.98 2.45 10.25
N TYR A 35 5.75 3.20 9.43
CA TYR A 35 5.17 4.17 8.51
C TYR A 35 4.18 3.53 7.52
N SER A 36 4.51 2.37 6.96
CA SER A 36 3.64 1.66 6.02
C SER A 36 2.32 1.22 6.64
N ALA A 37 2.32 0.80 7.92
CA ALA A 37 1.11 0.42 8.63
C ALA A 37 0.17 1.63 8.78
N SER A 38 0.69 2.79 9.19
CA SER A 38 -0.09 4.03 9.29
C SER A 38 -0.59 4.51 7.93
N TYR A 39 0.26 4.49 6.91
CA TYR A 39 -0.10 4.90 5.55
C TYR A 39 -1.30 4.11 5.00
N PHE A 40 -1.30 2.78 5.16
CA PHE A 40 -2.42 1.96 4.70
C PHE A 40 -3.67 2.13 5.58
N ALA A 41 -3.53 2.41 6.87
CA ALA A 41 -4.66 2.73 7.74
C ALA A 41 -5.37 4.01 7.30
N GLU A 42 -4.61 5.06 6.97
CA GLU A 42 -5.15 6.32 6.44
C GLU A 42 -5.82 6.12 5.08
N LEU A 43 -5.21 5.35 4.16
CA LEU A 43 -5.84 5.03 2.88
C LEU A 43 -7.17 4.28 3.03
N LEU A 44 -7.29 3.40 4.03
CA LEU A 44 -8.55 2.72 4.33
C LEU A 44 -9.60 3.69 4.87
N GLN A 45 -9.22 4.62 5.75
CA GLN A 45 -10.13 5.64 6.25
C GLN A 45 -10.60 6.58 5.13
N TYR A 46 -9.69 6.98 4.23
CA TYR A 46 -10.01 7.78 3.05
C TYR A 46 -11.00 7.07 2.14
N ARG A 47 -10.77 5.77 1.86
CA ARG A 47 -11.71 4.93 1.10
C ARG A 47 -13.10 4.87 1.74
N GLN A 48 -13.17 4.89 3.07
CA GLN A 48 -14.43 4.85 3.82
C GLN A 48 -15.11 6.22 3.93
N GLY A 49 -14.54 7.29 3.35
CA GLY A 49 -15.05 8.65 3.46
C GLY A 49 -14.94 9.22 4.88
N ARG A 50 -14.07 8.63 5.72
CA ARG A 50 -13.92 8.96 7.14
C ARG A 50 -12.80 9.97 7.42
N THR A 51 -12.23 10.60 6.39
CA THR A 51 -11.10 11.52 6.54
C THR A 51 -11.21 12.74 5.63
N ARG A 52 -10.77 13.90 6.13
CA ARG A 52 -10.48 15.13 5.37
C ARG A 52 -9.04 15.03 4.83
N LEU A 53 -8.85 15.40 3.56
CA LEU A 53 -7.52 15.66 2.98
C LEU A 53 -6.87 16.87 3.67
#